data_AF-A0A3A0BE46-F1
#
_entry.id   AF-A0A3A0BE46-F1
#
_cell.length_a   1.000
_cell.length_b   1.000
_cell.length_c   1.000
_cell.angle_alpha   90.00
_cell.angle_beta   90.00
_cell.angle_gamma   90.00
#
_symmetry.space_group_name_H-M   'P 1'
#
loop_
_entity.id
_entity.type
_entity.pdbx_description
1 polymer ?
#
loop_
_entity_poly.entity_id
_entity_poly.type
_entity_poly.pdbx_seq_one_letter_code
_entity_poly.pdbx_strand_id
1 'polypeptide(L)'
;ADALTFLKGLYDDGCAYFFTEGFPNTEFAARRALFTQGSTSGIPFYQGDIETIAKEEGRDPDVWGVAAIPHTTPDPVQNVYGGDVMIPVTTPEQELAAWIFVKWFTEPEQMVKWVEASGYFPTRASVGANGELDAYVESIPGGAQWKQGLDMLPYSKYEPQLISYDQVRRSMQEQFNAMMQGADIQSTLDDLNEFANQTQEELMAEIQ
;
A
#
# COMPACT_ATOMS: atom_id res chain seq x y z
N ALA A 1 18.77 -5.20 -8.92
CA ALA A 1 18.39 -6.15 -9.99
C ALA A 1 17.63 -7.38 -9.48
N ASP A 2 18.07 -8.02 -8.39
CA ASP A 2 17.59 -9.35 -7.95
C ASP A 2 16.06 -9.48 -7.83
N ALA A 3 15.39 -8.54 -7.15
CA ALA A 3 13.94 -8.59 -6.98
C ALA A 3 13.18 -8.53 -8.32
N LEU A 4 13.61 -7.68 -9.25
CA LEU A 4 13.02 -7.58 -10.59
C LEU A 4 13.33 -8.80 -11.46
N THR A 5 14.52 -9.38 -11.28
CA THR A 5 14.90 -10.63 -11.96
C THR A 5 14.01 -11.77 -11.50
N PHE A 6 13.74 -11.87 -10.20
CA PHE A 6 12.81 -12.85 -9.64
C PHE A 6 11.39 -12.67 -10.18
N LEU A 7 10.86 -11.45 -10.17
CA LEU A 7 9.53 -11.14 -10.70
C LEU A 7 9.42 -11.44 -12.21
N LYS A 8 10.45 -11.09 -12.98
CA LYS A 8 10.54 -11.39 -14.41
C LYS A 8 10.55 -12.91 -14.67
N GLY A 9 11.32 -13.66 -13.87
CA GLY A 9 11.33 -15.12 -13.94
C GLY A 9 9.95 -15.72 -13.71
N LEU A 10 9.23 -15.28 -12.67
CA LEU A 10 7.86 -15.73 -12.43
C LEU A 10 6.92 -15.40 -13.60
N TYR A 11 7.08 -14.23 -14.22
CA TYR A 11 6.27 -13.84 -15.38
C TYR A 11 6.58 -14.69 -16.61
N ASP A 12 7.86 -14.90 -16.93
CA ASP A 12 8.31 -15.69 -18.07
C ASP A 12 7.91 -17.17 -17.94
N ASP A 13 7.92 -17.71 -16.72
CA ASP A 13 7.47 -19.06 -16.41
C ASP A 13 5.94 -19.18 -16.34
N GLY A 14 5.19 -18.10 -16.57
CA GLY A 14 3.72 -18.07 -16.50
C GLY A 14 3.15 -18.26 -15.09
N CYS A 15 3.98 -18.04 -14.07
CA CYS A 15 3.64 -18.19 -12.65
C CYS A 15 3.17 -16.88 -12.00
N ALA A 16 3.35 -15.73 -12.65
CA ALA A 16 2.85 -14.44 -12.20
C ALA A 16 2.16 -13.67 -13.33
N TYR A 17 1.16 -12.89 -12.97
CA TYR A 17 0.50 -11.94 -13.85
C TYR A 17 0.46 -10.57 -13.16
N PHE A 18 0.83 -9.51 -13.89
CA PHE A 18 0.81 -8.14 -13.38
C PHE A 18 -0.43 -7.42 -13.88
N PHE A 19 -1.34 -7.10 -12.96
CA PHE A 19 -2.53 -6.31 -13.25
C PHE A 19 -2.15 -4.83 -13.34
N THR A 20 -2.57 -4.17 -14.41
CA THR A 20 -2.30 -2.74 -14.63
C THR A 20 -3.37 -1.84 -14.00
N GLU A 21 -4.55 -2.40 -13.67
CA GLU A 21 -5.68 -1.67 -13.10
C GLU A 21 -6.44 -2.51 -12.09
N GLY A 22 -6.98 -1.85 -11.05
CA GLY A 22 -7.85 -2.47 -10.05
C GLY A 22 -7.12 -3.43 -9.09
N PHE A 23 -7.94 -4.24 -8.42
CA PHE A 23 -7.47 -5.30 -7.51
C PHE A 23 -7.68 -6.66 -8.20
N PRO A 24 -6.78 -7.63 -8.01
CA PRO A 24 -6.93 -8.97 -8.60
C PRO A 24 -7.82 -9.91 -7.77
N ASN A 25 -8.80 -9.36 -7.04
CA ASN A 25 -9.71 -10.12 -6.16
C ASN A 25 -10.52 -11.18 -6.91
N THR A 26 -10.96 -10.90 -8.13
CA THR A 26 -11.74 -11.87 -8.93
C THR A 26 -10.94 -13.13 -9.23
N GLU A 27 -9.65 -12.99 -9.57
CA GLU A 27 -8.79 -14.13 -9.90
C GLU A 27 -8.43 -14.94 -8.65
N PHE A 28 -8.23 -14.26 -7.51
CA PHE A 28 -8.02 -14.93 -6.23
C PHE A 28 -9.26 -15.69 -5.78
N ALA A 29 -10.43 -15.05 -5.79
CA ALA A 29 -11.71 -15.64 -5.38
C ALA A 29 -12.13 -16.82 -6.28
N ALA A 30 -11.81 -16.75 -7.58
CA ALA A 30 -12.01 -17.83 -8.54
C ALA A 30 -10.93 -18.94 -8.47
N ARG A 31 -10.03 -18.89 -7.47
CA ARG A 31 -8.92 -19.85 -7.26
C ARG A 31 -7.97 -19.97 -8.46
N ARG A 32 -7.83 -18.91 -9.26
CA ARG A 32 -6.88 -18.83 -10.38
C ARG A 32 -5.51 -18.30 -9.94
N ALA A 33 -5.45 -17.62 -8.80
CA ALA A 33 -4.22 -17.20 -8.14
C ALA A 33 -4.16 -17.77 -6.72
N LEU A 34 -3.00 -18.29 -6.32
CA LEU A 34 -2.77 -18.80 -4.95
C LEU A 34 -2.60 -17.68 -3.92
N PHE A 35 -2.10 -16.53 -4.36
CA PHE A 35 -1.98 -15.31 -3.60
C PHE A 35 -1.97 -14.13 -4.56
N THR A 36 -2.24 -12.95 -4.03
CA THR A 36 -2.15 -11.69 -4.76
C THR A 36 -1.45 -10.65 -3.90
N GLN A 37 -0.92 -9.61 -4.55
CA GLN A 37 -0.34 -8.46 -3.88
C GLN A 37 -1.18 -7.23 -4.20
N GLY A 38 -1.47 -6.41 -3.20
CA GLY A 38 -2.26 -5.20 -3.37
C GLY A 38 -2.37 -4.40 -2.09
N SER A 39 -3.07 -3.27 -2.17
CA SER A 39 -3.36 -2.44 -1.01
C SER A 39 -4.32 -3.13 -0.05
N THR A 40 -4.17 -2.89 1.25
CA THR A 40 -5.13 -3.33 2.27
C THR A 40 -6.50 -2.68 2.10
N SER A 41 -6.59 -1.53 1.41
CA SER A 41 -7.88 -0.95 0.99
C SER A 41 -8.68 -1.86 0.05
N GLY A 42 -8.04 -2.89 -0.52
CA GLY A 42 -8.69 -3.88 -1.35
C GLY A 42 -9.47 -4.95 -0.57
N ILE A 43 -9.23 -5.12 0.73
CA ILE A 43 -9.77 -6.22 1.55
C ILE A 43 -11.29 -6.39 1.40
N PRO A 44 -12.12 -5.33 1.43
CA PRO A 44 -13.56 -5.47 1.23
C PRO A 44 -13.93 -6.08 -0.13
N PHE A 45 -13.17 -5.80 -1.19
CA PHE A 45 -13.41 -6.36 -2.53
C PHE A 45 -13.04 -7.85 -2.59
N TYR A 46 -11.94 -8.25 -1.94
CA TYR A 46 -11.58 -9.67 -1.80
C TYR A 46 -12.64 -10.44 -1.04
N GLN A 47 -13.09 -9.92 0.11
CA GLN A 47 -14.14 -10.56 0.90
C GLN A 47 -15.43 -10.71 0.09
N GLY A 48 -15.86 -9.63 -0.58
CA GLY A 48 -17.09 -9.62 -1.38
C GLY A 48 -17.06 -10.63 -2.54
N ASP A 49 -15.95 -10.73 -3.26
CA ASP A 49 -15.84 -11.68 -4.38
C ASP A 49 -15.72 -13.13 -3.91
N ILE A 50 -15.00 -13.39 -2.82
CA ILE A 50 -14.92 -14.74 -2.23
C ILE A 50 -16.32 -15.23 -1.83
N GLU A 51 -17.11 -14.38 -1.18
CA GLU A 51 -18.49 -14.69 -0.82
C GLU A 51 -19.39 -14.88 -2.06
N THR A 52 -19.26 -13.99 -3.05
CA THR A 52 -20.07 -14.03 -4.27
C THR A 52 -19.82 -15.30 -5.07
N ILE A 53 -18.55 -15.61 -5.36
CA ILE A 53 -18.18 -16.79 -6.14
C ILE A 53 -18.52 -18.07 -5.39
N ALA A 54 -18.28 -18.14 -4.07
CA ALA A 54 -18.64 -19.32 -3.29
C ALA A 54 -20.15 -19.60 -3.35
N LYS A 55 -20.97 -18.54 -3.26
CA LYS A 55 -22.43 -18.65 -3.40
C LYS A 55 -22.85 -19.10 -4.80
N GLU A 56 -22.26 -18.54 -5.85
CA GLU A 56 -22.55 -18.92 -7.24
C GLU A 56 -22.18 -20.38 -7.54
N GLU A 57 -21.10 -20.87 -6.94
CA GLU A 57 -20.61 -22.25 -7.08
C GLU A 57 -21.26 -23.24 -6.10
N GLY A 58 -22.11 -22.76 -5.18
CA GLY A 58 -22.82 -23.62 -4.22
C GLY A 58 -21.89 -24.27 -3.19
N ARG A 59 -20.84 -23.56 -2.76
CA ARG A 59 -19.85 -24.02 -1.79
C ARG A 59 -19.66 -23.02 -0.65
N ASP A 60 -18.93 -23.44 0.38
CA ASP A 60 -18.50 -22.53 1.43
C ASP A 60 -17.43 -21.54 0.93
N PRO A 61 -17.42 -20.29 1.44
CA PRO A 61 -16.35 -19.32 1.19
C PRO A 61 -14.97 -19.86 1.57
N ASP A 62 -13.97 -19.49 0.79
CA ASP A 62 -12.58 -19.86 1.09
C ASP A 62 -12.08 -19.17 2.35
N VAL A 63 -11.28 -19.89 3.13
CA VAL A 63 -10.52 -19.31 4.24
C VAL A 63 -9.27 -18.65 3.67
N TRP A 64 -9.08 -17.37 3.96
CA TRP A 64 -7.99 -16.57 3.41
C TRP A 64 -7.45 -15.59 4.46
N GLY A 65 -6.28 -15.00 4.18
CA GLY A 65 -5.61 -14.09 5.08
C GLY A 65 -4.67 -13.11 4.37
N VAL A 66 -4.16 -12.15 5.14
CA VAL A 66 -3.13 -11.21 4.74
C VAL A 66 -1.81 -11.65 5.38
N ALA A 67 -0.75 -11.65 4.58
CA ALA A 67 0.60 -12.00 5.02
C ALA A 67 1.60 -10.94 4.53
N ALA A 68 2.79 -10.94 5.14
CA ALA A 68 3.88 -10.10 4.70
C ALA A 68 4.31 -10.47 3.27
N ILE A 69 4.74 -9.45 2.50
CA ILE A 69 5.43 -9.68 1.23
C ILE A 69 6.62 -10.63 1.47
N PRO A 70 6.83 -11.65 0.59
CA PRO A 70 7.97 -12.56 0.71
C PRO A 70 9.30 -11.81 0.88
N HIS A 71 10.11 -12.24 1.84
CA HIS A 71 11.34 -11.58 2.22
C HIS A 71 12.45 -12.59 2.54
N THR A 72 13.70 -12.17 2.38
CA THR A 72 14.90 -12.96 2.72
C THR A 72 15.56 -12.50 4.03
N THR A 73 15.09 -11.38 4.59
CA THR A 73 15.53 -10.81 5.86
C THR A 73 14.85 -11.52 7.05
N PRO A 74 15.36 -11.39 8.29
CA PRO A 74 14.67 -11.92 9.47
C PRO A 74 13.28 -11.29 9.68
N ASP A 75 13.19 -9.97 9.53
CA ASP A 75 11.94 -9.22 9.64
C ASP A 75 11.45 -8.77 8.25
N PRO A 76 10.13 -8.74 8.01
CA PRO A 76 9.58 -8.24 6.77
C PRO A 76 9.78 -6.72 6.64
N VAL A 77 9.74 -6.22 5.40
CA VAL A 77 9.69 -4.78 5.09
C VAL A 77 8.46 -4.52 4.24
N GLN A 78 7.45 -3.90 4.84
CA GLN A 78 6.19 -3.58 4.14
C GLN A 78 6.19 -2.12 3.66
N ASN A 79 5.53 -1.83 2.54
CA ASN A 79 5.30 -0.45 2.13
C ASN A 79 4.11 0.12 2.91
N VAL A 80 4.27 1.30 3.52
CA VAL A 80 3.13 2.11 4.00
C VAL A 80 3.09 3.41 3.21
N TYR A 81 1.92 3.67 2.63
CA TYR A 81 1.65 4.86 1.86
C TYR A 81 0.19 5.28 2.10
N GLY A 82 -0.15 6.53 1.80
CA GLY A 82 -1.48 7.05 2.05
C GLY A 82 -1.57 8.55 1.81
N GLY A 83 -2.67 9.14 2.25
CA GLY A 83 -2.85 10.58 2.23
C GLY A 83 -2.16 11.27 3.40
N ASP A 84 -1.59 12.44 3.14
CA ASP A 84 -0.98 13.29 4.14
C ASP A 84 -1.89 14.47 4.52
N VAL A 85 -1.73 14.96 5.74
CA VAL A 85 -2.31 16.24 6.18
C VAL A 85 -1.19 17.27 6.23
N MET A 86 -1.23 18.24 5.32
CA MET A 86 -0.20 19.27 5.19
C MET A 86 -0.75 20.65 5.57
N ILE A 87 0.08 21.44 6.27
CA ILE A 87 -0.20 22.85 6.57
C ILE A 87 0.65 23.70 5.62
N PRO A 88 0.04 24.36 4.62
CA PRO A 88 0.78 25.23 3.72
C PRO A 88 1.26 26.50 4.44
N VAL A 89 2.32 27.11 3.93
CA VAL A 89 2.82 28.39 4.44
C VAL A 89 1.76 29.47 4.25
N THR A 90 1.40 30.15 5.33
CA THR A 90 0.39 31.21 5.34
C THR A 90 0.68 32.24 6.43
N THR A 91 -0.31 32.74 7.18
CA THR A 91 -0.05 33.55 8.38
C THR A 91 0.15 32.68 9.62
N PRO A 92 0.98 33.09 10.59
CA PRO A 92 1.18 32.34 11.84
C PRO A 92 -0.11 31.97 12.57
N GLU A 93 -1.13 32.84 12.51
CA GLU A 93 -2.43 32.60 13.12
C GLU A 93 -3.20 31.48 12.43
N GLN A 94 -3.16 31.42 11.09
CA GLN A 94 -3.82 30.37 10.32
C GLN A 94 -3.08 29.04 10.46
N GLU A 95 -1.74 29.06 10.46
CA GLU A 95 -0.92 27.87 10.72
C GLU A 95 -1.17 27.30 12.13
N LEU A 96 -1.26 28.16 13.15
CA LEU A 96 -1.61 27.75 14.50
C LEU A 96 -3.02 27.15 14.58
N ALA A 97 -3.99 27.77 13.92
CA ALA A 97 -5.36 27.23 13.87
C ALA A 97 -5.42 25.86 13.19
N ALA A 98 -4.72 25.69 12.06
CA ALA A 98 -4.59 24.42 11.37
C ALA A 98 -3.90 23.37 12.25
N TRP A 99 -2.85 23.74 12.98
CA TRP A 99 -2.16 22.84 13.91
C TRP A 99 -3.07 22.37 15.04
N ILE A 100 -3.87 23.27 15.63
CA ILE A 100 -4.85 22.90 16.66
C ILE A 100 -5.86 21.89 16.10
N PHE A 101 -6.33 22.09 14.88
CA PHE A 101 -7.20 21.11 14.21
C PHE A 101 -6.51 19.76 14.01
N VAL A 102 -5.27 19.72 13.51
CA VAL A 102 -4.53 18.46 13.31
C VAL A 102 -4.35 17.70 14.62
N LYS A 103 -4.07 18.41 15.73
CA LYS A 103 -4.01 17.76 17.04
C LYS A 103 -5.34 17.12 17.41
N TRP A 104 -6.45 17.86 17.31
CA TRP A 104 -7.79 17.34 17.61
C TRP A 104 -8.17 16.18 16.69
N PHE A 105 -7.97 16.33 15.38
CA PHE A 105 -8.30 15.33 14.37
C PHE A 105 -7.56 14.01 14.61
N THR A 106 -6.34 14.08 15.13
CA THR A 106 -5.57 12.89 15.44
C THR A 106 -5.84 12.33 16.84
N GLU A 107 -6.63 12.96 17.71
CA GLU A 107 -6.96 12.40 19.04
C GLU A 107 -7.59 11.00 18.93
N PRO A 108 -7.40 10.09 19.92
CA PRO A 108 -7.89 8.72 19.83
C PRO A 108 -9.35 8.58 19.42
N GLU A 109 -10.25 9.38 20.00
CA GLU A 109 -11.68 9.35 19.67
C GLU A 109 -11.96 9.72 18.20
N GLN A 110 -11.26 10.73 17.67
CA GLN A 110 -11.46 11.15 16.28
C GLN A 110 -10.82 10.17 15.30
N MET A 111 -9.69 9.57 15.68
CA MET A 111 -9.05 8.53 14.90
C MET A 111 -9.91 7.28 14.77
N VAL A 112 -10.60 6.84 15.84
CA VAL A 112 -11.56 5.73 15.75
C VAL A 112 -12.64 6.04 14.72
N LYS A 113 -13.28 7.22 14.81
CA LYS A 113 -14.32 7.64 13.85
C LYS A 113 -13.80 7.71 12.42
N TRP A 114 -12.56 8.18 12.24
CA TRP A 114 -11.94 8.25 10.91
C TRP A 114 -11.65 6.86 10.35
N VAL A 115 -11.16 5.93 11.17
CA VAL A 115 -10.96 4.52 10.76
C VAL A 115 -12.30 3.90 10.38
N GLU A 116 -13.34 4.08 11.20
CA GLU A 116 -14.68 3.55 10.92
C GLU A 116 -15.26 4.09 9.60
N ALA A 117 -15.07 5.37 9.33
CA ALA A 117 -15.59 6.04 8.14
C ALA A 117 -14.81 5.70 6.86
N SER A 118 -13.50 5.46 6.97
CA SER A 118 -12.61 5.35 5.81
C SER A 118 -12.09 3.94 5.53
N GLY A 119 -12.02 3.09 6.56
CA GLY A 119 -11.35 1.79 6.53
C GLY A 119 -9.83 1.84 6.45
N TYR A 120 -9.21 3.02 6.51
CA TYR A 120 -7.75 3.13 6.59
C TYR A 120 -7.23 2.88 8.01
N PHE A 121 -5.93 2.62 8.11
CA PHE A 121 -5.27 2.39 9.40
C PHE A 121 -5.05 3.68 10.20
N PRO A 122 -5.16 3.62 11.54
CA PRO A 122 -4.96 4.80 12.37
C PRO A 122 -3.52 5.30 12.32
N THR A 123 -3.35 6.62 12.38
CA THR A 123 -2.04 7.29 12.47
C THR A 123 -1.49 7.36 13.91
N ARG A 124 -2.23 6.84 14.89
CA ARG A 124 -1.78 6.69 16.29
C ARG A 124 -1.67 5.21 16.66
N ALA A 125 -0.47 4.80 17.06
CA ALA A 125 -0.19 3.44 17.52
C ALA A 125 -1.08 3.02 18.70
N SER A 126 -1.39 3.94 19.62
CA SER A 126 -2.26 3.64 20.77
C SER A 126 -3.64 3.14 20.34
N VAL A 127 -4.24 3.74 19.31
CA VAL A 127 -5.57 3.38 18.80
C VAL A 127 -5.59 1.99 18.17
N GLY A 128 -4.48 1.61 17.54
CA GLY A 128 -4.34 0.26 16.96
C GLY A 128 -4.00 -0.82 18.00
N ALA A 129 -3.57 -0.44 19.21
CA ALA A 129 -2.99 -1.35 20.18
C ALA A 129 -3.85 -1.60 21.43
N ASN A 130 -4.75 -0.70 21.82
CA ASN A 130 -5.50 -0.83 23.09
C ASN A 130 -6.95 -1.30 22.91
N GLY A 131 -7.27 -1.94 21.78
CA GLY A 131 -8.60 -2.51 21.52
C GLY A 131 -9.67 -1.48 21.18
N GLU A 132 -9.32 -0.21 20.97
CA GLU A 132 -10.30 0.82 20.58
C GLU A 132 -11.00 0.52 19.24
N LEU A 133 -10.42 -0.38 18.42
CA LEU A 133 -10.94 -0.78 17.12
C LEU A 133 -11.55 -2.19 17.09
N ASP A 134 -11.65 -2.89 18.23
CA ASP A 134 -12.14 -4.28 18.27
C ASP A 134 -13.58 -4.39 17.74
N ALA A 135 -14.46 -3.50 18.19
CA ALA A 135 -15.85 -3.44 17.71
C ALA A 135 -15.93 -3.13 16.20
N TYR A 136 -15.05 -2.27 15.69
CA TYR A 136 -14.97 -1.99 14.26
C TYR A 136 -14.55 -3.23 13.47
N VAL A 137 -13.47 -3.90 13.92
CA VAL A 137 -12.96 -5.14 13.32
C VAL A 137 -14.03 -6.24 13.28
N GLU A 138 -14.81 -6.41 14.35
CA GLU A 138 -15.90 -7.38 14.38
C GLU A 138 -17.08 -7.01 13.46
N SER A 139 -17.26 -5.72 13.16
CA SER A 139 -18.41 -5.22 12.39
C SER A 139 -18.23 -5.27 10.88
N ILE A 140 -16.98 -5.28 10.38
CA ILE A 140 -16.71 -5.17 8.94
C ILE A 140 -16.45 -6.52 8.26
N PRO A 141 -16.90 -6.70 6.99
CA PRO A 141 -16.46 -7.82 6.17
C PRO A 141 -14.93 -7.79 6.00
N GLY A 142 -14.28 -8.93 6.22
CA GLY A 142 -12.83 -9.03 6.16
C GLY A 142 -12.10 -8.40 7.35
N GLY A 143 -12.76 -8.17 8.47
CA GLY A 143 -12.17 -7.53 9.65
C GLY A 143 -10.94 -8.25 10.21
N ALA A 144 -10.94 -9.59 10.20
CA ALA A 144 -9.75 -10.36 10.60
C ALA A 144 -8.55 -10.08 9.68
N GLN A 145 -8.79 -9.97 8.37
CA GLN A 145 -7.78 -9.64 7.36
C GLN A 145 -7.32 -8.18 7.50
N TRP A 146 -8.24 -7.26 7.79
CA TRP A 146 -7.92 -5.88 8.09
C TRP A 146 -7.00 -5.79 9.32
N LYS A 147 -7.29 -6.55 10.38
CA LYS A 147 -6.46 -6.62 11.59
C LYS A 147 -5.09 -7.22 11.31
N GLN A 148 -5.00 -8.26 10.48
CA GLN A 148 -3.71 -8.81 10.02
C GLN A 148 -2.88 -7.75 9.28
N GLY A 149 -3.53 -6.91 8.46
CA GLY A 149 -2.89 -5.76 7.82
C GLY A 149 -2.38 -4.73 8.83
N LEU A 150 -3.19 -4.38 9.84
CA LEU A 150 -2.82 -3.45 10.90
C LEU A 150 -1.60 -3.96 11.68
N ASP A 151 -1.56 -5.26 11.99
CA ASP A 151 -0.48 -5.88 12.77
C ASP A 151 0.86 -5.90 12.05
N MET A 152 0.88 -5.62 10.75
CA MET A 152 2.11 -5.48 9.97
C MET A 152 2.71 -4.08 9.99
N LEU A 153 1.99 -3.05 10.48
CA LEU A 153 2.49 -1.67 10.52
C LEU A 153 3.85 -1.48 11.24
N PRO A 154 4.19 -2.21 12.32
CA PRO A 154 5.52 -2.12 12.94
C PRO A 154 6.69 -2.49 12.00
N TYR A 155 6.41 -3.22 10.92
CA TYR A 155 7.37 -3.65 9.91
C TYR A 155 7.36 -2.77 8.64
N SER A 156 6.57 -1.70 8.65
CA SER A 156 6.39 -0.84 7.48
C SER A 156 7.44 0.26 7.37
N LYS A 157 7.72 0.66 6.13
CA LYS A 157 8.53 1.82 5.76
C LYS A 157 7.72 2.75 4.86
N TYR A 158 7.78 4.04 5.17
CA TYR A 158 7.13 5.06 4.36
C TYR A 158 7.94 5.36 3.10
N GLU A 159 7.25 5.82 2.07
CA GLU A 159 7.83 6.17 0.79
C GLU A 159 8.72 7.43 0.89
N PRO A 160 9.78 7.57 0.06
CA PRO A 160 10.67 8.73 0.08
C PRO A 160 9.93 10.08 0.05
N GLN A 161 10.25 10.96 0.99
CA GLN A 161 9.67 12.30 1.11
C GLN A 161 10.51 13.33 0.34
N LEU A 162 10.80 13.02 -0.92
CA LEU A 162 11.63 13.85 -1.81
C LEU A 162 10.73 14.57 -2.82
N ILE A 163 11.08 15.79 -3.19
CA ILE A 163 10.31 16.54 -4.21
C ILE A 163 10.28 15.84 -5.58
N SER A 164 11.32 15.08 -5.90
CA SER A 164 11.40 14.26 -7.11
C SER A 164 10.56 12.99 -7.07
N TYR A 165 10.06 12.58 -5.90
CA TYR A 165 9.54 11.23 -5.68
C TYR A 165 8.38 10.87 -6.63
N ASP A 166 7.42 11.76 -6.82
CA ASP A 166 6.28 11.50 -7.73
C ASP A 166 6.68 11.36 -9.19
N GLN A 167 7.74 12.05 -9.63
CA GLN A 167 8.28 11.89 -10.99
C GLN A 167 9.02 10.55 -11.12
N VAL A 168 9.86 10.24 -10.15
CA VAL A 168 10.62 8.98 -10.10
C VAL A 168 9.69 7.78 -10.00
N ARG A 169 8.64 7.84 -9.18
CA ARG A 169 7.64 6.78 -9.02
C ARG A 169 6.93 6.46 -10.33
N ARG A 170 6.51 7.48 -11.09
CA ARG A 170 5.89 7.29 -12.40
C ARG A 170 6.86 6.69 -13.42
N SER A 171 8.09 7.21 -13.47
CA SER A 171 9.14 6.65 -14.32
C SER A 171 9.43 5.18 -13.97
N MET A 172 9.51 4.84 -12.69
CA MET A 172 9.70 3.46 -12.23
C MET A 172 8.58 2.53 -12.72
N GLN A 173 7.32 2.98 -12.75
CA GLN A 173 6.20 2.19 -13.27
C GLN A 173 6.33 1.93 -14.79
N GLU A 174 6.72 2.95 -15.56
CA GLU A 174 6.94 2.82 -17.01
C GLU A 174 8.10 1.86 -17.30
N GLN A 175 9.21 2.03 -16.60
CA GLN A 175 10.39 1.19 -16.75
C GLN A 175 10.19 -0.23 -16.23
N PHE A 176 9.38 -0.43 -15.19
CA PHE A 176 8.93 -1.76 -14.77
C PHE A 176 8.28 -2.51 -15.92
N ASN A 177 7.34 -1.86 -16.62
CA ASN A 177 6.67 -2.46 -17.78
C ASN A 177 7.65 -2.76 -18.92
N ALA A 178 8.61 -1.87 -19.18
CA ALA A 178 9.65 -2.10 -20.18
C ALA A 178 10.52 -3.31 -19.85
N MET A 179 10.96 -3.45 -18.59
CA MET A 179 11.70 -4.62 -18.11
C MET A 179 10.89 -5.91 -18.23
N MET A 180 9.59 -5.87 -17.91
CA MET A 180 8.71 -7.02 -18.11
C MET A 180 8.54 -7.40 -19.59
N GLN A 181 8.66 -6.43 -20.51
CA GLN A 181 8.63 -6.63 -21.96
C GLN A 181 10.01 -6.98 -22.57
N GLY A 182 11.05 -7.10 -21.74
CA GLY A 182 12.37 -7.59 -22.16
C GLY A 182 13.48 -6.54 -22.24
N ALA A 183 13.27 -5.32 -21.73
CA ALA A 183 14.39 -4.39 -21.48
C ALA A 183 15.39 -4.99 -20.46
N ASP A 184 16.67 -4.65 -20.60
CA ASP A 184 17.69 -5.13 -19.67
C ASP A 184 17.49 -4.52 -18.28
N ILE A 185 17.30 -5.40 -17.29
CA ILE A 185 16.94 -4.98 -15.93
C ILE A 185 18.03 -4.12 -15.30
N GLN A 186 19.30 -4.46 -15.50
CA GLN A 186 20.39 -3.75 -14.80
C GLN A 186 20.56 -2.36 -15.40
N SER A 187 20.68 -2.24 -16.73
CA SER A 187 20.85 -0.93 -17.37
C SER A 187 19.64 -0.03 -17.14
N THR A 188 18.42 -0.56 -17.21
CA THR A 188 17.21 0.24 -16.95
C THR A 188 17.16 0.75 -15.51
N LEU A 189 17.62 -0.02 -14.52
CA LEU A 189 17.72 0.44 -13.14
C LEU A 189 18.82 1.48 -12.93
N ASP A 190 19.94 1.34 -13.63
CA ASP A 190 21.03 2.32 -13.59
C ASP A 190 20.57 3.67 -14.17
N ASP A 191 19.90 3.64 -15.32
CA ASP A 191 19.29 4.83 -15.95
C ASP A 191 18.25 5.50 -15.03
N LEU A 192 17.40 4.71 -14.36
CA LEU A 192 16.44 5.21 -13.37
C LEU A 192 17.12 5.90 -12.20
N ASN A 193 18.25 5.36 -11.73
CA ASN A 193 19.01 5.94 -10.63
C ASN A 193 19.65 7.28 -11.06
N GLU A 194 20.19 7.35 -12.27
CA GLU A 194 20.68 8.63 -12.82
C GLU A 194 19.56 9.65 -12.95
N PHE A 195 18.41 9.25 -13.54
CA PHE A 195 17.22 10.09 -13.67
C PHE A 195 16.74 10.61 -12.30
N ALA A 196 16.67 9.75 -11.29
CA ALA A 196 16.23 10.14 -9.95
C ALA A 196 17.15 11.18 -9.31
N ASN A 197 18.47 10.98 -9.43
CA ASN A 197 19.45 11.93 -8.90
C ASN A 197 19.38 13.29 -9.61
N GLN A 198 19.33 13.29 -10.95
CA GLN A 198 19.22 14.52 -11.75
C GLN A 198 17.91 15.27 -11.43
N THR A 199 16.78 14.57 -11.41
CA THR A 199 15.47 15.17 -11.10
C THR A 199 15.46 15.80 -9.71
N GLN A 200 16.09 15.15 -8.73
CA GLN A 200 16.18 15.70 -7.38
C GLN A 200 17.06 16.96 -7.34
N GLU A 201 18.21 16.96 -8.03
CA GLU A 201 19.09 18.13 -8.10
C GLU A 201 18.41 19.32 -8.79
N GLU A 202 17.75 19.08 -9.92
CA GLU A 202 17.03 20.11 -10.69
C GLU A 202 15.91 20.75 -9.86
N LEU A 203 15.02 19.96 -9.27
CA LEU A 203 13.89 20.48 -8.49
C LEU A 203 14.34 21.21 -7.21
N MET A 204 15.43 20.75 -6.58
CA MET A 204 15.99 21.44 -5.41
C MET A 204 16.60 22.79 -5.78
N ALA A 205 17.12 22.95 -7.01
CA ALA A 205 17.65 24.22 -7.48
C ALA A 205 16.55 25.26 -7.75
N GLU A 206 15.33 24.83 -8.06
CA GLU A 206 14.17 25.73 -8.31
C GLU A 206 13.55 26.32 -7.04
N ILE A 207 13.86 25.77 -5.86
CA ILE A 207 13.32 26.22 -4.55
C ILE A 207 14.29 27.18 -3.82
N GLN A 208 15.51 27.35 -4.33
CA GLN A 208 16.52 28.28 -3.79
C GLN A 208 16.33 29.70 -4.32
#